data_AF-A0A843YSV5-F1
#
_entry.id   AF-A0A843YSV5-F1
#
_cell.length_a   1.000
_cell.length_b   1.000
_cell.length_c   1.000
_cell.angle_alpha   90.00
_cell.angle_beta   90.00
_cell.angle_gamma   90.00
#
_symmetry.space_group_name_H-M   'P 1'
#
loop_
_entity.id
_entity.type
_entity.pdbx_description
1 polymer ?
#
loop_
_entity_poly.entity_id
_entity_poly.type
_entity_poly.pdbx_seq_one_letter_code
_entity_poly.pdbx_strand_id
1 'polypeptide(L)' 'MTLAVLKSRALSGMRAPEVTVEVHLANGLPSFTIVGLPETEVKESKDRVRAALQNARFEFPARRI' A
#
# COMPACT_ATOMS: atom_id res chain seq x y z
N MET A 1 -2.58 17.11 5.71
CA MET A 1 -1.44 16.19 5.68
C MET A 1 -1.87 14.86 6.26
N THR A 2 -2.29 13.91 5.42
CA THR A 2 -2.72 12.59 5.89
C THR A 2 -1.57 11.60 5.67
N LEU A 3 -0.67 11.54 6.65
CA LEU A 3 0.31 10.47 6.81
C LEU A 3 -0.28 9.47 7.80
N ALA A 4 -0.37 8.20 7.41
CA ALA A 4 -0.66 7.09 8.30
C ALA A 4 0.63 6.28 8.51
N VAL A 5 0.90 5.90 9.76
CA VAL A 5 2.06 5.11 10.14
C VAL A 5 1.58 3.86 10.85
N LEU A 6 2.05 2.69 10.42
CA LEU A 6 1.68 1.40 11.00
C LEU A 6 2.90 0.51 11.21
N LYS A 7 2.84 -0.33 12.25
CA LYS A 7 3.88 -1.31 12.56
C LYS A 7 3.57 -2.63 11.86
N SER A 8 4.60 -3.24 11.29
CA SER A 8 4.52 -4.53 10.62
C SER A 8 5.80 -5.34 10.84
N ARG A 9 5.93 -6.46 10.14
CA ARG A 9 7.11 -7.32 10.11
C ARG A 9 7.46 -7.63 8.65
N ALA A 10 8.76 -7.62 8.33
CA ALA A 10 9.23 -8.10 7.03
C ALA A 10 9.68 -9.56 7.13
N LEU A 11 9.64 -10.30 6.02
CA LEU A 11 10.23 -11.63 5.95
C LEU A 11 11.73 -11.50 5.63
N SER A 12 12.58 -12.09 6.48
CA SER A 12 14.02 -12.13 6.25
C SER A 12 14.56 -13.51 6.67
N GLY A 13 14.48 -14.47 5.74
CA GLY A 13 14.76 -15.88 6.03
C GLY A 13 13.85 -16.41 7.14
N MET A 14 14.43 -16.91 8.24
CA MET A 14 13.69 -17.36 9.43
C MET A 14 13.40 -16.23 10.44
N ARG A 15 13.69 -14.98 10.10
CA ARG A 15 13.49 -13.82 10.98
C ARG A 15 12.33 -12.96 10.49
N ALA A 16 11.68 -12.29 11.44
CA ALA A 16 10.61 -11.34 11.19
C ALA A 16 10.93 -9.97 11.83
N PRO A 17 11.92 -9.21 11.31
CA PRO A 17 12.28 -7.91 11.86
C PRO A 17 11.10 -6.94 11.84
N GLU A 18 11.01 -6.07 12.84
CA GLU A 18 10.04 -4.98 12.86
C GLU A 18 10.30 -4.01 11.71
N VAL A 19 9.23 -3.63 11.02
CA VAL A 19 9.26 -2.56 10.02
C VAL A 19 8.14 -1.56 10.31
N THR A 20 8.37 -0.32 9.90
CA THR A 20 7.37 0.74 9.93
C THR A 20 6.93 1.01 8.50
N VAL A 21 5.62 0.96 8.25
CA VAL A 21 5.03 1.28 6.95
C VAL A 21 4.38 2.64 7.05
N GLU A 22 4.71 3.49 6.09
CA GLU A 22 4.21 4.84 5.99
C GLU A 22 3.34 4.96 4.73
N VAL A 23 2.16 5.56 4.88
CA VAL A 23 1.23 5.76 3.78
C VAL A 23 0.85 7.23 3.74
N HIS A 24 1.04 7.85 2.59
CA HIS A 24 0.70 9.25 2.38
C HIS A 24 -0.32 9.38 1.26
N LEU A 25 -1.38 10.16 1.51
CA LEU A 25 -2.33 10.56 0.48
C LEU A 25 -2.07 12.02 0.08
N ALA A 26 -1.69 12.21 -1.17
CA ALA A 26 -1.45 13.52 -1.78
C ALA A 26 -2.52 13.85 -2.83
N ASN A 27 -2.74 15.14 -3.07
CA ASN A 27 -3.58 15.63 -4.15
C ASN A 27 -2.81 15.54 -5.48
N GLY A 28 -3.47 15.13 -6.56
CA GLY A 28 -2.86 15.04 -7.88
C GLY A 28 -3.48 13.95 -8.73
N LEU A 29 -2.77 13.56 -9.79
CA LEU A 29 -3.19 12.44 -10.63
C LEU A 29 -3.23 11.14 -9.80
N PRO A 30 -4.29 10.32 -9.93
CA PRO A 30 -4.39 9.07 -9.19
C PRO A 30 -3.22 8.13 -9.49
N SER A 31 -2.40 7.89 -8.48
CA SER A 31 -1.32 6.91 -8.51
C SER A 31 -1.29 6.14 -7.20
N PHE A 32 -0.99 4.84 -7.28
CA PHE A 32 -0.66 4.03 -6.11
C PHE A 32 0.71 3.41 -6.36
N THR A 33 1.72 3.93 -5.67
CA THR A 33 3.10 3.49 -5.74
C THR A 33 3.55 2.92 -4.39
N ILE A 34 4.29 1.82 -4.42
CA ILE A 34 4.96 1.24 -3.26
C ILE A 34 6.47 1.36 -3.50
N VAL A 35 7.18 1.98 -2.55
CA VAL A 35 8.63 2.24 -2.61
C VAL A 35 9.31 1.63 -1.37
N GLY A 36 10.64 1.73 -1.29
CA GLY A 36 11.42 1.10 -0.21
C GLY A 36 11.92 -0.30 -0.55
N LEU A 37 12.23 -0.53 -1.83
CA LEU A 37 12.71 -1.82 -2.35
C LEU A 37 11.76 -3.01 -2.07
N PRO A 38 10.44 -2.88 -2.34
CA PRO A 38 9.51 -3.97 -2.10
C PRO A 38 9.73 -5.14 -3.07
N GLU A 39 9.54 -6.36 -2.56
CA GLU A 39 9.45 -7.57 -3.36
C GLU A 39 8.18 -7.59 -4.23
N THR A 40 8.14 -8.50 -5.20
CA THR A 40 7.03 -8.62 -6.16
C THR A 40 5.69 -8.86 -5.46
N GLU A 41 5.64 -9.76 -4.48
CA GLU A 41 4.41 -10.07 -3.75
C GLU A 41 3.81 -8.85 -3.05
N VAL A 42 4.67 -7.97 -2.51
CA VAL A 42 4.28 -6.70 -1.90
C VAL A 42 3.77 -5.73 -2.96
N LYS A 43 4.42 -5.66 -4.13
CA LYS A 43 3.95 -4.84 -5.26
C LYS A 43 2.57 -5.29 -5.77
N GLU A 44 2.30 -6.59 -5.81
CA GLU A 44 1.02 -7.17 -6.23
C GLU A 44 -0.10 -6.95 -5.20
N SER A 45 0.25 -6.74 -3.93
CA SER A 45 -0.73 -6.47 -2.87
C SER A 45 -1.63 -5.27 -3.17
N LYS A 46 -1.14 -4.28 -3.93
CA LYS A 46 -1.93 -3.09 -4.32
C LYS A 46 -3.19 -3.46 -5.11
N ASP A 47 -3.12 -4.50 -5.95
CA ASP A 47 -4.24 -4.93 -6.78
C ASP A 47 -5.23 -5.74 -5.94
N ARG A 48 -4.74 -6.55 -4.99
CA ARG A 48 -5.58 -7.22 -3.97
C ARG A 48 -6.32 -6.21 -3.09
N VAL A 49 -5.62 -5.18 -2.60
CA VAL A 49 -6.20 -4.10 -1.79
C VAL A 49 -7.26 -3.34 -2.58
N ARG A 50 -6.99 -3.00 -3.85
CA ARG A 50 -7.98 -2.35 -4.72
C ARG A 50 -9.24 -3.20 -4.88
N ALA A 51 -9.08 -4.49 -5.18
CA ALA A 51 -10.21 -5.41 -5.29
C ALA A 51 -11.00 -5.53 -3.98
N ALA A 52 -10.32 -5.62 -2.84
CA ALA A 52 -10.96 -5.67 -1.52
C ALA A 52 -11.78 -4.41 -1.23
N LEU A 53 -11.22 -3.22 -1.51
CA LEU A 53 -11.92 -1.94 -1.31
C LEU A 53 -13.17 -1.83 -2.19
N GLN A 54 -13.08 -2.22 -3.47
CA GLN A 54 -14.23 -2.24 -4.38
C GLN A 54 -15.33 -3.20 -3.89
N ASN A 55 -14.96 -4.41 -3.45
CA ASN A 55 -15.91 -5.39 -2.93
C ASN A 55 -16.57 -4.92 -1.62
N ALA A 56 -15.83 -4.20 -0.78
CA ALA A 56 -16.36 -3.61 0.45
C ALA A 56 -17.14 -2.30 0.23
N ARG A 57 -17.40 -1.92 -1.03
CA ARG A 57 -18.12 -0.70 -1.44
C ARG A 57 -17.46 0.61 -0.97
N PHE A 58 -16.14 0.59 -0.80
CA PHE A 58 -15.37 1.82 -0.62
C PHE A 58 -15.07 2.47 -1.97
N GLU A 59 -15.06 3.79 -1.98
CA GLU A 59 -14.59 4.54 -3.14
C GLU A 59 -13.06 4.49 -3.20
N PHE A 60 -12.54 3.91 -4.27
CA PHE A 60 -11.13 4.05 -4.60
C PHE A 60 -10.97 5.26 -5.54
N PRO A 61 -10.04 6.19 -5.28
CA PRO A 61 -9.85 7.38 -6.12
C PRO A 61 -9.58 6.97 -7.57
N ALA A 62 -10.60 7.09 -8.41
CA ALA A 62 -10.58 6.69 -9.80
C ALA A 62 -10.73 7.94 -10.66
N ARG A 63 -9.65 8.36 -11.33
CA ARG A 63 -9.70 8.97 -12.67
C ARG A 63 -8.29 9.31 -13.19
N ARG A 64 -7.73 8.40 -13.97
CA ARG A 64 -7.04 8.79 -15.20
C ARG A 64 -8.14 9.06 -16.21
N ILE A 65 -8.19 10.27 -16.76
CA ILE A 65 -8.92 10.55 -18.01
C ILE A 65 -8.09 9.96 -19.15
#